data_AF-A0A964NGG3-F1
#
_entry.id   AF-A0A964NGG3-F1
#
_cell.length_a   1.000
_cell.length_b   1.000
_cell.length_c   1.000
_cell.angle_alpha   90.00
_cell.angle_beta   90.00
_cell.angle_gamma   90.00
#
_symmetry.space_group_name_H-M   'P 1'
#
loop_
_entity.id
_entity.type
_entity.pdbx_description
1 polymer ?
#
loop_
_entity_poly.entity_id
_entity_poly.type
_entity_poly.pdbx_seq_one_letter_code
_entity_poly.pdbx_strand_id
1 'polypeptide(L)'
;MPTFEFRGYTRTIARAVVDTMVPRWPDYEPDITDQVLRRVEQTVSRQPLAVQTLVTAGLWGLEFGGPAMGVGLMPLTRLDREARDARLTAIAHHPIPTVRRSVLLYQTLVNLCAYSMPEIEAFLGAHRRDWREDRRRFRDALLVLDEGRPLPPVPAALADPAIVEPARYLEVGFRPRREAEAPGNAPPDAPTEIVTPKPKSKPRAPRKART
;
A
#
# COMPACT_ATOMS: atom_id res chain seq x y z
N MET A 1 -31.40 -5.32 14.05
CA MET A 1 -30.11 -5.77 14.61
C MET A 1 -29.26 -4.54 14.89
N PRO A 2 -28.59 -4.44 16.04
CA PRO A 2 -27.73 -3.29 16.31
C PRO A 2 -26.61 -3.22 15.27
N THR A 3 -26.50 -2.09 14.58
CA THR A 3 -25.38 -1.80 13.68
C THR A 3 -24.18 -1.40 14.53
N PHE A 4 -23.10 -2.18 14.45
CA PHE A 4 -21.82 -1.77 15.02
C PHE A 4 -21.26 -0.62 14.19
N GLU A 5 -20.92 0.46 14.87
CA GLU A 5 -20.29 1.64 14.29
C GLU A 5 -19.23 2.13 15.27
N PHE A 6 -18.08 2.60 14.76
CA PHE A 6 -17.14 3.29 15.62
C PHE A 6 -17.75 4.64 16.00
N ARG A 7 -17.82 4.92 17.30
CA ARG A 7 -18.40 6.16 17.84
C ARG A 7 -17.34 7.02 18.52
N GLY A 8 -17.53 8.33 18.46
CA GLY A 8 -16.69 9.32 19.11
C GLY A 8 -15.20 9.17 18.74
N TYR A 9 -14.34 9.15 19.76
CA TYR A 9 -12.89 9.10 19.59
C TYR A 9 -12.40 7.84 18.87
N THR A 10 -13.05 6.69 19.07
CA THR A 10 -12.68 5.44 18.39
C THR A 10 -12.83 5.57 16.88
N ARG A 11 -13.81 6.34 16.40
CA ARG A 11 -13.96 6.63 14.96
C ARG A 11 -12.80 7.48 14.43
N THR A 12 -12.31 8.44 15.21
CA THR A 12 -11.14 9.25 14.87
C THR A 12 -9.88 8.39 14.76
N ILE A 13 -9.67 7.47 15.70
CA ILE A 13 -8.56 6.51 15.66
C ILE A 13 -8.69 5.62 14.41
N ALA A 14 -9.87 5.04 14.18
CA ALA A 14 -10.13 4.18 13.03
C ALA A 14 -9.87 4.93 11.71
N ARG A 15 -10.35 6.18 11.57
CA ARG A 15 -10.09 7.02 10.40
C ARG A 15 -8.59 7.27 10.20
N ALA A 16 -7.86 7.60 11.25
CA ALA A 16 -6.41 7.81 11.17
C ALA A 16 -5.66 6.56 10.72
N VAL A 17 -6.05 5.38 11.24
CA VAL A 17 -5.49 4.09 10.83
C VAL A 17 -5.83 3.77 9.37
N VAL A 18 -7.10 3.92 8.98
CA VAL A 18 -7.56 3.68 7.60
C VAL A 18 -6.85 4.62 6.62
N ASP A 19 -6.82 5.93 6.86
CA ASP A 19 -6.15 6.91 5.99
C ASP A 19 -4.67 6.59 5.77
N THR A 20 -4.02 6.01 6.78
CA THR A 20 -2.62 5.62 6.69
C THR A 20 -2.44 4.32 5.93
N MET A 21 -3.35 3.35 6.10
CA MET A 21 -3.23 2.00 5.52
C MET A 21 -3.89 1.82 4.16
N VAL A 22 -4.77 2.74 3.75
CA VAL A 22 -5.43 2.69 2.45
C VAL A 22 -4.39 2.76 1.33
N PRO A 23 -4.41 1.84 0.35
CA PRO A 23 -3.52 1.90 -0.79
C PRO A 23 -3.77 3.20 -1.56
N ARG A 24 -2.69 3.94 -1.86
CA ARG A 24 -2.75 5.12 -2.71
C ARG A 24 -2.03 4.84 -4.01
N TRP A 25 -2.69 5.13 -5.13
CA TRP A 25 -2.10 5.08 -6.45
C TRP A 25 -1.83 6.50 -6.93
N PRO A 26 -0.68 6.78 -7.57
CA PRO A 26 -0.35 8.12 -8.07
C PRO A 26 -1.41 8.71 -8.99
N ASP A 27 -2.10 7.84 -9.74
CA ASP A 27 -3.04 8.21 -10.80
C ASP A 27 -4.51 8.05 -10.37
N TYR A 28 -4.78 7.77 -9.08
CA TYR A 28 -6.12 7.61 -8.51
C TYR A 28 -6.42 8.75 -7.54
N GLU A 29 -7.09 9.80 -8.04
CA GLU A 29 -7.46 11.01 -7.29
C GLU A 29 -8.48 10.84 -6.15
N PRO A 30 -9.45 9.89 -6.16
CA PRO A 30 -10.49 9.87 -5.15
C PRO A 30 -9.96 9.56 -3.74
N ASP A 31 -10.30 10.42 -2.75
CA ASP A 31 -10.15 10.06 -1.33
C ASP A 31 -11.22 9.02 -0.95
N ILE A 32 -10.78 7.78 -0.86
CA ILE A 32 -11.60 6.62 -0.51
C ILE A 32 -11.65 6.34 0.99
N THR A 33 -10.93 7.09 1.83
CA THR A 33 -10.74 6.81 3.26
C THR A 33 -12.07 6.60 3.99
N ASP A 34 -13.01 7.55 3.85
CA ASP A 34 -14.31 7.47 4.54
C ASP A 34 -15.20 6.35 3.96
N GLN A 35 -15.02 5.99 2.68
CA GLN A 35 -15.73 4.88 2.05
C GLN A 35 -15.22 3.53 2.55
N VAL A 36 -13.91 3.36 2.61
CA VAL A 36 -13.24 2.18 3.16
C VAL A 36 -13.58 2.04 4.64
N LEU A 37 -13.56 3.13 5.43
CA LEU A 37 -13.95 3.10 6.84
C LEU A 37 -15.39 2.59 7.02
N ARG A 38 -16.35 3.04 6.21
CA ARG A 38 -17.73 2.54 6.27
C ARG A 38 -17.82 1.05 5.94
N ARG A 39 -17.08 0.57 4.94
CA ARG A 39 -17.01 -0.87 4.62
C ARG A 39 -16.37 -1.70 5.72
N VAL A 40 -15.35 -1.15 6.38
CA VAL A 40 -14.73 -1.74 7.57
C VAL A 40 -15.76 -1.87 8.69
N GLU A 41 -16.51 -0.81 8.99
CA GLU A 41 -17.60 -0.84 9.99
C GLU A 41 -18.65 -1.91 9.67
N GLN A 42 -19.10 -1.96 8.40
CA GLN A 42 -20.03 -2.98 7.92
C GLN A 42 -19.45 -4.41 8.06
N THR A 43 -18.17 -4.61 7.73
CA THR A 43 -17.51 -5.91 7.81
C THR A 43 -17.39 -6.38 9.26
N VAL A 44 -16.99 -5.48 10.16
CA VAL A 44 -16.86 -5.78 11.60
C VAL A 44 -18.23 -6.00 12.24
N SER A 45 -19.28 -5.29 11.81
CA SER A 45 -20.64 -5.49 12.33
C SER A 45 -21.22 -6.87 12.08
N ARG A 46 -20.74 -7.58 11.06
CA ARG A 46 -21.15 -8.96 10.74
C ARG A 46 -20.42 -10.00 11.59
N GLN A 47 -19.39 -9.60 12.34
CA GLN A 47 -18.60 -10.52 13.17
C GLN A 47 -19.21 -10.68 14.57
N PRO A 48 -18.91 -11.78 15.29
CA PRO A 48 -19.31 -11.95 16.67
C PRO A 48 -18.83 -10.80 17.57
N LEU A 49 -19.59 -10.49 18.63
CA LEU A 49 -19.30 -9.38 19.55
C LEU A 49 -17.86 -9.42 20.11
N ALA A 50 -17.33 -10.62 20.39
CA ALA A 50 -15.96 -10.79 20.86
C ALA A 50 -14.92 -10.21 19.87
N VAL A 51 -15.14 -10.39 18.56
CA VAL A 51 -14.28 -9.84 17.50
C VAL A 51 -14.43 -8.33 17.43
N GLN A 52 -15.65 -7.81 17.53
CA GLN A 52 -15.92 -6.36 17.53
C GLN A 52 -15.19 -5.66 18.70
N THR A 53 -15.24 -6.27 19.89
CA THR A 53 -14.53 -5.79 21.07
C THR A 53 -13.02 -5.87 20.88
N LEU A 54 -12.50 -6.96 20.29
CA LEU A 54 -11.07 -7.12 20.02
C LEU A 54 -10.55 -6.08 19.01
N VAL A 55 -11.31 -5.80 17.95
CA VAL A 55 -11.00 -4.74 16.98
C VAL A 55 -11.04 -3.37 17.66
N THR A 56 -12.04 -3.11 18.50
CA THR A 56 -12.09 -1.83 19.22
C THR A 56 -10.91 -1.67 20.19
N ALA A 57 -10.61 -2.71 20.97
CA ALA A 57 -9.49 -2.72 21.92
C ALA A 57 -8.15 -2.59 21.21
N GLY A 58 -7.98 -3.24 20.04
CA GLY A 58 -6.75 -3.11 19.26
C GLY A 58 -6.53 -1.69 18.72
N LEU A 59 -7.58 -0.96 18.34
CA LEU A 59 -7.45 0.45 17.95
C LEU A 59 -6.97 1.32 19.12
N TRP A 60 -7.51 1.12 20.33
CA TRP A 60 -7.01 1.78 21.53
C TRP A 60 -5.56 1.40 21.84
N GLY A 61 -5.19 0.14 21.61
CA GLY A 61 -3.82 -0.35 21.69
C GLY A 61 -2.88 0.33 20.69
N LEU A 62 -3.32 0.63 19.46
CA LEU A 62 -2.50 1.36 18.50
C LEU A 62 -2.35 2.83 18.88
N GLU A 63 -3.43 3.45 19.37
CA GLU A 63 -3.45 4.84 19.79
C GLU A 63 -2.48 5.10 20.96
N PHE A 64 -2.61 4.34 22.05
CA PHE A 64 -1.89 4.54 23.30
C PHE A 64 -0.77 3.53 23.57
N GLY A 65 -0.59 2.51 22.73
CA GLY A 65 0.46 1.50 22.92
C GLY A 65 1.86 1.97 22.54
N GLY A 66 2.00 3.17 21.98
CA GLY A 66 3.27 3.77 21.58
C GLY A 66 4.36 3.73 22.67
N PRO A 67 4.09 4.25 23.88
CA PRO A 67 5.03 4.21 24.99
C PRO A 67 5.39 2.77 25.40
N ALA A 68 4.39 1.89 25.49
CA ALA A 68 4.59 0.49 25.90
C ALA A 68 5.40 -0.31 24.88
N MET A 69 5.33 0.05 23.60
CA MET A 69 6.04 -0.59 22.50
C MET A 69 7.35 0.14 22.11
N GLY A 70 7.71 1.22 22.81
CA GLY A 70 8.93 1.98 22.54
C GLY A 70 8.95 2.73 21.19
N VAL A 71 7.79 2.93 20.55
CA VAL A 71 7.66 3.52 19.21
C VAL A 71 7.20 4.98 19.22
N GLY A 72 6.91 5.56 20.38
CA GLY A 72 6.65 6.99 20.54
C GLY A 72 5.68 7.31 21.67
N LEU A 73 5.77 8.51 22.24
CA LEU A 73 4.93 8.95 23.37
C LEU A 73 3.60 9.58 22.97
N MET A 74 3.48 10.10 21.75
CA MET A 74 2.28 10.79 21.30
C MET A 74 1.17 9.82 20.86
N PRO A 75 -0.11 10.15 21.04
CA PRO A 75 -1.22 9.38 20.47
C PRO A 75 -1.14 9.33 18.93
N LEU A 76 -1.56 8.21 18.32
CA LEU A 76 -1.49 8.03 16.86
C LEU A 76 -2.29 9.10 16.11
N THR A 77 -3.45 9.49 16.61
CA THR A 77 -4.29 10.55 16.00
C THR A 77 -3.64 11.93 15.96
N ARG A 78 -2.65 12.21 16.82
CA ARG A 78 -1.94 13.50 16.86
C ARG A 78 -0.71 13.56 15.96
N LEU A 79 -0.31 12.43 15.39
CA LEU A 79 0.82 12.36 14.49
C LEU A 79 0.39 12.73 13.07
N ASP A 80 1.27 13.43 12.36
CA ASP A 80 1.13 13.63 10.92
C ASP A 80 1.14 12.30 10.19
N ARG A 81 0.60 12.28 8.97
CA ARG A 81 0.42 11.05 8.20
C ARG A 81 1.71 10.26 8.01
N GLU A 82 2.82 10.94 7.69
CA GLU A 82 4.14 10.31 7.52
C GLU A 82 4.65 9.69 8.83
N ALA A 83 4.47 10.38 9.96
CA ALA A 83 4.86 9.88 11.27
C ALA A 83 3.98 8.71 11.72
N ARG A 84 2.68 8.72 11.39
CA ARG A 84 1.77 7.58 11.60
C ARG A 84 2.23 6.38 10.81
N ASP A 85 2.56 6.56 9.54
CA ASP A 85 3.02 5.49 8.66
C ASP A 85 4.34 4.88 9.17
N ALA A 86 5.32 5.71 9.52
CA ALA A 86 6.58 5.26 10.11
C ALA A 86 6.36 4.45 11.39
N ARG A 87 5.43 4.89 12.26
CA ARG A 87 5.09 4.19 13.50
C ARG A 87 4.39 2.86 13.22
N LEU A 88 3.37 2.83 12.37
CA LEU A 88 2.67 1.59 12.01
C LEU A 88 3.63 0.59 11.35
N THR A 89 4.54 1.09 10.52
CA THR A 89 5.64 0.30 9.94
C THR A 89 6.56 -0.27 11.02
N ALA A 90 6.97 0.51 12.01
CA ALA A 90 7.78 0.01 13.12
C ALA A 90 7.04 -1.06 13.94
N ILE A 91 5.74 -0.87 14.20
CA ILE A 91 4.90 -1.86 14.90
C ILE A 91 4.75 -3.15 14.07
N ALA A 92 4.61 -3.05 12.75
CA ALA A 92 4.54 -4.20 11.85
C ALA A 92 5.85 -5.02 11.83
N HIS A 93 6.98 -4.42 12.21
CA HIS A 93 8.29 -5.09 12.33
C HIS A 93 8.69 -5.37 13.79
N HIS A 94 7.77 -5.17 14.75
CA HIS A 94 8.06 -5.35 16.16
C HIS A 94 8.40 -6.82 16.49
N PRO A 95 9.36 -7.09 17.41
CA PRO A 95 9.79 -8.46 17.74
C PRO A 95 8.68 -9.31 18.36
N ILE A 96 7.74 -8.69 19.08
CA ILE A 96 6.62 -9.40 19.72
C ILE A 96 5.54 -9.73 18.67
N PRO A 97 5.24 -11.03 18.40
CA PRO A 97 4.31 -11.43 17.35
C PRO A 97 2.89 -10.88 17.52
N THR A 98 2.39 -10.82 18.76
CA THR A 98 1.05 -10.30 19.08
C THR A 98 0.91 -8.83 18.69
N VAL A 99 1.94 -8.03 18.97
CA VAL A 99 2.00 -6.61 18.61
C VAL A 99 2.01 -6.45 17.09
N ARG A 100 2.87 -7.18 16.38
CA ARG A 100 2.92 -7.19 14.92
C ARG A 100 1.59 -7.58 14.28
N ARG A 101 0.96 -8.65 14.77
CA ARG A 101 -0.31 -9.18 14.23
C ARG A 101 -1.44 -8.18 14.35
N SER A 102 -1.41 -7.29 15.35
CA SER A 102 -2.43 -6.25 15.48
C SER A 102 -2.47 -5.33 14.27
N VAL A 103 -1.32 -4.80 13.83
CA VAL A 103 -1.22 -3.93 12.65
C VAL A 103 -1.55 -4.68 11.36
N LEU A 104 -1.02 -5.90 11.20
CA LEU A 104 -1.29 -6.71 10.02
C LEU A 104 -2.79 -7.06 9.89
N LEU A 105 -3.50 -7.25 11.00
CA LEU A 105 -4.95 -7.45 11.00
C LEU A 105 -5.67 -6.22 10.41
N TYR A 106 -5.36 -5.02 10.90
CA TYR A 106 -5.97 -3.79 10.35
C TYR A 106 -5.59 -3.57 8.90
N GLN A 107 -4.32 -3.78 8.53
CA GLN A 107 -3.87 -3.64 7.16
C GLN A 107 -4.61 -4.60 6.22
N THR A 108 -4.75 -5.87 6.63
CA THR A 108 -5.49 -6.86 5.86
C THR A 108 -6.96 -6.45 5.70
N LEU A 109 -7.58 -5.99 6.78
CA LEU A 109 -8.99 -5.61 6.79
C LEU A 109 -9.25 -4.35 5.95
N VAL A 110 -8.38 -3.35 6.04
CA VAL A 110 -8.42 -2.12 5.22
C VAL A 110 -8.21 -2.46 3.75
N ASN A 111 -7.19 -3.26 3.43
CA ASN A 111 -6.92 -3.67 2.06
C ASN A 111 -8.08 -4.47 1.47
N LEU A 112 -8.63 -5.44 2.20
CA LEU A 112 -9.79 -6.21 1.74
C LEU A 112 -10.99 -5.30 1.44
N CYS A 113 -11.24 -4.32 2.30
CA CYS A 113 -12.34 -3.36 2.12
C CYS A 113 -12.08 -2.38 0.96
N ALA A 114 -10.84 -1.96 0.76
CA ALA A 114 -10.44 -1.10 -0.36
C ALA A 114 -10.52 -1.87 -1.68
N TYR A 115 -9.83 -2.99 -1.82
CA TYR A 115 -9.78 -3.76 -3.07
C TYR A 115 -11.11 -4.38 -3.50
N SER A 116 -12.12 -4.45 -2.62
CA SER A 116 -13.48 -4.87 -2.99
C SER A 116 -14.36 -3.75 -3.51
N MET A 117 -13.86 -2.50 -3.57
CA MET A 117 -14.61 -1.37 -4.10
C MET A 117 -14.69 -1.45 -5.63
N PRO A 118 -15.89 -1.42 -6.24
CA PRO A 118 -16.05 -1.49 -7.69
C PRO A 118 -15.25 -0.43 -8.44
N GLU A 119 -15.11 0.77 -7.86
CA GLU A 119 -14.34 1.87 -8.46
C GLU A 119 -12.85 1.52 -8.55
N ILE A 120 -12.32 0.89 -7.49
CA ILE A 120 -10.92 0.45 -7.41
C ILE A 120 -10.71 -0.79 -8.28
N GLU A 121 -11.64 -1.73 -8.27
CA GLU A 121 -11.62 -2.89 -9.16
C GLU A 121 -11.62 -2.45 -10.62
N ALA A 122 -12.46 -1.48 -10.99
CA ALA A 122 -12.50 -0.91 -12.33
C ALA A 122 -11.19 -0.20 -12.68
N PHE A 123 -10.66 0.64 -11.77
CA PHE A 123 -9.36 1.30 -11.95
C PHE A 123 -8.22 0.29 -12.13
N LEU A 124 -8.21 -0.79 -11.35
CA LEU A 124 -7.22 -1.87 -11.43
C LEU A 124 -7.44 -2.80 -12.64
N GLY A 125 -8.45 -2.53 -13.47
CA GLY A 125 -8.74 -3.28 -14.68
C GLY A 125 -9.32 -4.67 -14.40
N ALA A 126 -10.06 -4.87 -13.30
CA ALA A 126 -10.80 -6.11 -13.02
C ALA A 126 -11.71 -6.48 -14.19
N HIS A 127 -12.43 -5.50 -14.77
CA HIS A 127 -13.19 -5.69 -16.01
C HIS A 127 -12.35 -6.24 -17.18
N ARG A 128 -11.07 -5.88 -17.28
CA ARG A 128 -10.15 -6.44 -18.29
C ARG A 128 -9.66 -7.83 -17.93
N ARG A 129 -9.62 -8.20 -16.65
CA ARG A 129 -9.26 -9.57 -16.21
C ARG A 129 -10.43 -10.51 -16.48
N ASP A 130 -11.63 -10.12 -16.06
CA ASP A 130 -12.87 -10.88 -16.29
C ASP A 130 -13.12 -11.06 -17.79
N TRP A 131 -12.99 -9.98 -18.57
CA TRP A 131 -13.08 -10.05 -20.03
C TRP A 131 -12.03 -10.98 -20.66
N ARG A 132 -10.79 -10.99 -20.15
CA ARG A 132 -9.74 -11.91 -20.62
C ARG A 132 -10.02 -13.35 -20.22
N GLU A 133 -10.66 -13.58 -19.09
CA GLU A 133 -11.04 -14.90 -18.63
C GLU A 133 -12.24 -15.44 -19.41
N ASP A 134 -13.25 -14.60 -19.66
CA ASP A 134 -14.39 -14.93 -20.52
C ASP A 134 -13.95 -15.27 -21.94
N ARG A 135 -13.01 -14.51 -22.52
CA ARG A 135 -12.43 -14.85 -23.83
C ARG A 135 -11.63 -16.14 -23.81
N ARG A 136 -10.90 -16.43 -22.73
CA ARG A 136 -10.19 -17.71 -22.58
C ARG A 136 -11.18 -18.87 -22.51
N ARG A 137 -12.21 -18.78 -21.66
CA ARG A 137 -13.27 -19.80 -21.55
C ARG A 137 -14.01 -19.99 -22.87
N PHE A 138 -14.33 -18.92 -23.58
CA PHE A 138 -14.97 -18.98 -24.90
C PHE A 138 -14.07 -19.69 -25.93
N ARG A 139 -12.78 -19.33 -26.00
CA ARG A 139 -11.82 -20.01 -26.88
C ARG A 139 -11.69 -21.49 -26.54
N ASP A 140 -11.55 -21.82 -25.26
CA ASP A 140 -11.40 -23.20 -24.83
C ASP A 140 -12.68 -24.01 -25.11
N ALA A 141 -13.87 -23.38 -25.01
CA ALA A 141 -15.14 -23.98 -25.44
C ALA A 141 -15.23 -24.18 -26.96
N LEU A 142 -14.66 -23.28 -27.78
CA LEU A 142 -14.57 -23.44 -29.23
C LEU A 142 -13.64 -24.60 -29.64
N LEU A 143 -12.57 -24.84 -28.88
CA LEU A 143 -11.64 -25.95 -29.15
C LEU A 143 -12.24 -27.34 -28.87
N VAL A 144 -13.28 -27.41 -28.04
CA VAL A 144 -14.00 -28.65 -27.68
C VAL A 144 -15.37 -28.72 -28.38
N LEU A 145 -15.57 -27.88 -29.40
CA LEU A 145 -16.83 -27.80 -30.14
C LEU A 145 -16.90 -28.93 -31.18
N ASP A 146 -17.63 -30.00 -30.85
CA ASP A 146 -17.99 -31.06 -31.79
C ASP A 146 -19.32 -30.75 -32.51
N GLU A 147 -19.53 -31.41 -33.65
CA GLU A 147 -20.79 -31.31 -34.42
C GLU A 147 -22.00 -31.63 -33.53
N GLY A 148 -22.94 -30.68 -33.44
CA GLY A 148 -24.20 -30.84 -32.70
C GLY A 148 -24.25 -30.17 -31.32
N ARG A 149 -23.16 -29.56 -30.83
CA ARG A 149 -23.23 -28.73 -29.61
C ARG A 149 -23.60 -27.28 -29.94
N PRO A 150 -24.42 -26.62 -29.09
CA PRO A 150 -24.75 -25.21 -29.29
C PRO A 150 -23.49 -24.35 -29.16
N LEU A 151 -23.35 -23.35 -30.03
CA LEU A 151 -22.24 -22.40 -29.93
C LEU A 151 -22.26 -21.70 -28.57
N PRO A 152 -21.10 -21.56 -27.90
CA PRO A 152 -21.02 -20.78 -26.68
C PRO A 152 -21.38 -19.31 -26.98
N PRO A 153 -21.96 -18.58 -26.02
CA PRO A 153 -22.31 -17.17 -26.21
C PRO A 153 -21.04 -16.35 -26.42
N VAL A 154 -21.07 -15.46 -27.43
CA VAL A 154 -19.93 -14.60 -27.77
C VAL A 154 -19.72 -13.58 -26.64
N PRO A 155 -18.50 -13.47 -26.08
CA PRO A 155 -18.20 -12.48 -25.05
C PRO A 155 -18.41 -11.06 -25.57
N ALA A 156 -18.94 -10.17 -24.72
CA ALA A 156 -19.11 -8.77 -25.04
C ALA A 156 -17.77 -8.13 -25.46
N ALA A 157 -17.82 -7.18 -26.41
CA ALA A 157 -16.65 -6.40 -26.77
C ALA A 157 -16.12 -5.65 -25.54
N LEU A 158 -14.80 -5.54 -25.39
CA LEU A 158 -14.24 -4.68 -24.36
C LEU A 158 -14.64 -3.25 -24.72
N ALA A 159 -15.51 -2.64 -23.91
CA ALA A 159 -15.87 -1.24 -24.13
C ALA A 159 -14.59 -0.38 -24.04
N ASP A 160 -14.46 0.54 -25.00
CA ASP A 160 -13.28 1.35 -25.33
C ASP A 160 -12.79 2.25 -24.17
N PRO A 161 -11.56 2.82 -24.21
CA PRO A 161 -10.54 2.49 -23.24
C PRO A 161 -9.83 3.77 -22.77
N ALA A 162 -10.33 4.42 -21.72
CA ALA A 162 -9.49 5.40 -21.01
C ALA A 162 -8.41 4.62 -20.25
N ILE A 163 -7.30 4.32 -20.93
CA ILE A 163 -6.21 3.46 -20.45
C ILE A 163 -5.37 4.24 -19.44
N VAL A 164 -5.49 3.85 -18.18
CA VAL A 164 -4.41 3.95 -17.19
C VAL A 164 -3.30 3.00 -17.61
N GLU A 165 -2.09 3.53 -17.80
CA GLU A 165 -0.92 2.79 -18.30
C GLU A 165 -0.61 1.54 -17.45
N PRO A 166 -0.36 0.37 -18.08
CA PRO A 166 -0.06 -0.92 -17.43
C PRO A 166 1.20 -0.96 -16.55
N ALA A 167 2.00 0.12 -16.47
CA ALA A 167 3.33 0.08 -15.88
C ALA A 167 3.40 0.25 -14.35
N ARG A 168 2.29 0.57 -13.65
CA ARG A 168 2.35 0.94 -12.22
C ARG A 168 1.44 0.12 -11.29
N TYR A 169 0.99 -1.05 -11.71
CA TYR A 169 -0.09 -1.76 -11.00
C TYR A 169 0.28 -2.32 -9.63
N LEU A 170 1.54 -2.26 -9.19
CA LEU A 170 1.96 -2.78 -7.89
C LEU A 170 3.14 -1.99 -7.30
N GLU A 171 3.00 -0.69 -7.05
CA GLU A 171 3.66 -0.13 -5.86
C GLU A 171 2.69 -0.31 -4.68
N VAL A 172 2.52 -1.57 -4.27
CA VAL A 172 1.94 -1.85 -2.95
C VAL A 172 2.89 -1.20 -1.97
N GLY A 173 2.46 -0.10 -1.34
CA GLY A 173 3.24 0.68 -0.40
C GLY A 173 3.76 -0.21 0.73
N PHE A 174 4.96 -0.72 0.51
CA PHE A 174 5.97 -1.18 1.46
C PHE A 174 7.21 -1.45 0.62
N ARG A 175 7.98 -0.40 0.30
CA ARG A 175 9.35 -0.63 -0.15
C ARG A 175 10.10 -1.25 1.03
N PRO A 176 10.62 -2.48 0.93
CA PRO A 176 11.61 -2.92 1.90
C PRO A 176 12.75 -1.90 1.87
N ARG A 177 13.23 -1.50 3.05
CA ARG A 177 14.25 -0.45 3.29
C ARG A 177 15.64 -0.80 2.72
N ARG A 178 15.75 -1.48 1.58
CA ARG A 178 17.03 -1.94 1.02
C ARG A 178 17.32 -1.56 -0.43
N GLU A 179 16.47 -0.78 -1.10
CA GLU A 179 16.77 -0.35 -2.48
C GLU A 179 16.71 1.18 -2.71
N ALA A 180 16.74 1.97 -1.63
CA ALA A 180 16.85 3.43 -1.74
C ALA A 180 18.30 3.96 -1.73
N GLU A 181 19.30 3.09 -1.82
CA GLU A 181 20.71 3.48 -1.94
C GLU A 181 21.38 2.76 -3.12
N ALA A 182 21.12 3.25 -4.33
CA ALA A 182 22.04 3.11 -5.45
C ALA A 182 22.04 4.43 -6.22
N PRO A 183 23.04 5.31 -6.03
CA PRO A 183 23.21 6.46 -6.90
C PRO A 183 23.89 5.97 -8.18
N GLY A 184 23.21 6.05 -9.32
CA GLY A 184 23.86 5.88 -10.62
C GLY A 184 22.99 5.18 -11.63
N ASN A 185 22.34 5.98 -12.49
CA ASN A 185 22.26 5.73 -13.92
C ASN A 185 21.72 7.01 -14.58
N ALA A 186 22.64 7.93 -14.87
CA ALA A 186 22.41 8.95 -15.89
C ALA A 186 22.56 8.27 -17.28
N PRO A 187 21.71 8.60 -18.27
CA PRO A 187 21.80 8.01 -19.60
C PRO A 187 23.09 8.43 -20.33
N PRO A 188 23.63 7.58 -21.22
CA PRO A 188 24.85 7.88 -21.96
C PRO A 188 24.50 8.75 -23.17
N ASP A 189 25.15 9.90 -23.32
CA ASP A 189 25.57 10.45 -24.62
C ASP A 189 26.32 11.79 -24.47
N ALA A 190 27.35 11.95 -25.32
CA ALA A 190 28.17 13.14 -25.60
C ALA A 190 29.53 13.26 -24.83
N PRO A 191 30.58 13.82 -25.47
CA PRO A 191 31.83 13.10 -25.71
C PRO A 191 32.99 13.50 -24.79
N THR A 192 33.93 12.57 -24.69
CA THR A 192 35.20 12.63 -23.97
C THR A 192 36.09 13.79 -24.42
N GLU A 193 36.13 14.88 -23.64
CA GLU A 193 37.29 15.78 -23.63
C GLU A 193 38.34 15.26 -22.64
N ILE A 194 39.49 14.90 -23.20
CA ILE A 194 40.68 14.44 -22.49
C ILE A 194 41.29 15.65 -21.77
N VAL A 195 41.06 15.78 -20.47
CA VAL A 195 41.86 16.67 -19.61
C VAL A 195 42.90 15.85 -18.87
N THR A 196 44.15 16.06 -19.26
CA THR A 196 45.37 15.45 -18.73
C THR A 196 45.58 15.75 -17.24
N PRO A 197 46.08 14.80 -16.42
CA PRO A 197 46.40 15.07 -15.03
C PRO A 197 47.75 15.80 -14.89
N LYS A 198 47.75 16.97 -14.23
CA LYS A 198 48.97 17.68 -13.82
C LYS A 198 49.52 17.06 -12.50
N PRO A 199 50.85 17.00 -12.30
CA PRO A 199 51.48 16.08 -11.36
C PRO A 199 51.58 16.63 -9.92
N LYS A 200 51.64 15.67 -8.99
CA LYS A 200 51.90 15.82 -7.54
C LYS A 200 53.09 16.74 -7.24
N SER A 201 52.88 17.79 -6.43
CA SER A 201 53.97 18.51 -5.75
C SER A 201 54.06 18.13 -4.27
N LYS A 202 55.30 17.89 -3.84
CA LYS A 202 55.81 17.37 -2.56
C LYS A 202 55.48 18.21 -1.29
N PRO A 203 55.60 17.58 -0.10
CA PRO A 203 55.34 18.21 1.20
C PRO A 203 56.39 19.25 1.59
N ARG A 204 55.93 20.34 2.22
CA ARG A 204 56.76 21.43 2.75
C ARG A 204 57.06 21.16 4.23
N ALA A 205 58.34 21.01 4.58
CA ALA A 205 58.82 20.81 5.94
C ALA A 205 58.56 22.05 6.84
N PRO A 206 58.40 21.88 8.17
CA PRO A 206 58.28 22.99 9.09
C PRO A 206 59.64 23.64 9.38
N ARG A 207 59.64 24.97 9.29
CA ARG A 207 60.77 25.87 9.60
C ARG A 207 60.88 25.99 11.12
N LYS A 208 62.04 25.65 11.68
CA LYS A 208 62.40 25.89 13.09
C LYS A 208 62.30 27.39 13.40
N ALA A 209 61.56 27.75 14.45
CA ALA A 209 61.70 29.04 15.12
C ALA A 209 62.68 28.87 16.28
N ARG A 210 63.60 29.84 16.36
CA ARG A 210 64.73 29.93 17.27
C ARG A 210 64.38 31.05 18.24
N THR A 211 64.33 30.74 19.52
CA THR A 211 64.50 31.66 20.67
C THR A 211 64.81 30.82 21.88
#